data_AF-A0A329U2G7-F1
#
_entry.id   AF-A0A329U2G7-F1
#
_cell.length_a   1.000
_cell.length_b   1.000
_cell.length_c   1.000
_cell.angle_alpha   90.00
_cell.angle_beta   90.00
_cell.angle_gamma   90.00
#
_symmetry.space_group_name_H-M   'P 1'
#
loop_
_entity.id
_entity.type
_entity.pdbx_description
1 polymer ?
#
loop_
_entity_poly.entity_id
_entity_poly.type
_entity_poly.pdbx_seq_one_letter_code
_entity_poly.pdbx_strand_id
1 'polypeptide(L)'
;MYDMNDLFNSRDVVGCKLNQIIGSHKYTKSNVCTGAGISRPTLDKLLNGEVTNKTNFEKHISKLLAFLSLTPSELMGGIANPFTDSKTLRDALHLDLQQLSQRCGLSIDELQKIEAGEDVPLAELRDVAYCLGTGVTGVLGDGYFQTSVSSMDYFVKNDPTTIHSPGGFWGHLGILVQGQPKYLWFPITAYTRQLVYKNSTEKYMAIPCMDNSLLLINCDKIEELVLLDEACGSPVDMDWDSTVSEGEIPAVVYEAFDDYMTYKDVGDTPSHYDLSALLVGAIDHIIDICKIDSEAFASKLNTATIIFSNGRIQHLSLSYDVSDSLATAVQQIYEMGELLDNSIVTIEACDEVETLINFKNISMIQLPLAKIECDIKRSLSETDDA
;
A
#
# COMPACT_ATOMS: atom_id res chain seq x y z
N MET A 1 12.06 20.35 -14.26
CA MET A 1 11.74 20.36 -15.70
C MET A 1 11.87 18.93 -16.17
N TYR A 2 10.80 18.33 -16.69
CA TYR A 2 10.77 16.91 -17.03
C TYR A 2 11.52 16.61 -18.33
N ASP A 3 12.26 15.50 -18.34
CA ASP A 3 12.99 14.97 -19.49
C ASP A 3 12.46 13.59 -19.96
N MET A 4 13.12 12.98 -20.95
CA MET A 4 12.72 11.67 -21.48
C MET A 4 12.92 10.51 -20.50
N ASN A 5 13.86 10.63 -19.56
CA ASN A 5 14.07 9.63 -18.52
C ASN A 5 12.89 9.65 -17.55
N ASP A 6 12.44 10.84 -17.17
CA ASP A 6 11.28 11.00 -16.30
C ASP A 6 10.03 10.37 -16.94
N LEU A 7 9.80 10.62 -18.24
CA LEU A 7 8.69 10.01 -18.97
C LEU A 7 8.78 8.48 -19.01
N PHE A 8 9.99 7.92 -19.10
CA PHE A 8 10.18 6.47 -19.13
C PHE A 8 9.94 5.83 -17.76
N ASN A 9 10.39 6.49 -16.70
CA ASN A 9 10.20 6.04 -15.33
C ASN A 9 8.71 6.11 -14.91
N SER A 10 7.96 7.09 -15.43
CA SER A 10 6.52 7.31 -15.21
C SER A 10 5.64 6.85 -16.39
N ARG A 11 6.12 5.88 -17.19
CA ARG A 11 5.50 5.52 -18.49
C ARG A 11 4.03 5.11 -18.40
N ASP A 12 3.59 4.58 -17.27
CA ASP A 12 2.20 4.19 -17.05
C ASP A 12 1.30 5.42 -16.99
N VAL A 13 1.68 6.43 -16.19
CA VAL A 13 1.04 7.76 -16.13
C VAL A 13 1.10 8.48 -17.47
N VAL A 14 2.25 8.44 -18.15
CA VAL A 14 2.40 9.00 -19.49
C VAL A 14 1.40 8.40 -20.46
N GLY A 15 1.19 7.07 -20.42
CA GLY A 15 0.19 6.38 -21.21
C GLY A 15 -1.23 6.91 -20.96
N CYS A 16 -1.59 7.16 -19.70
CA CYS A 16 -2.86 7.73 -19.29
C CYS A 16 -3.05 9.17 -19.78
N LYS A 17 -2.06 10.05 -19.59
CA LYS A 17 -2.10 11.45 -20.10
C LYS A 17 -2.24 11.48 -21.63
N LEU A 18 -1.51 10.62 -22.33
CA LEU A 18 -1.63 10.51 -23.79
C LEU A 18 -3.04 10.07 -24.20
N ASN A 19 -3.67 9.12 -23.50
CA ASN A 19 -5.06 8.73 -23.77
C ASN A 19 -6.02 9.91 -23.59
N GLN A 20 -5.88 10.67 -22.51
CA GLN A 20 -6.71 11.87 -22.26
C GLN A 20 -6.52 12.92 -23.36
N ILE A 21 -5.29 13.22 -23.76
CA ILE A 21 -4.98 14.22 -24.80
C ILE A 21 -5.52 13.77 -26.16
N ILE A 22 -5.35 12.49 -26.52
CA ILE A 22 -5.89 11.93 -27.76
C ILE A 22 -7.42 12.01 -27.75
N GLY A 23 -8.05 11.68 -26.62
CA GLY A 23 -9.51 11.76 -26.45
C GLY A 23 -10.05 13.18 -26.54
N SER A 24 -9.43 14.14 -25.83
CA SER A 24 -9.87 15.54 -25.77
C SER A 24 -9.78 16.24 -27.13
N HIS A 25 -8.75 15.92 -27.91
CA HIS A 25 -8.59 16.39 -29.30
C HIS A 25 -9.45 15.60 -30.29
N LYS A 26 -10.23 14.62 -29.83
CA LYS A 26 -11.07 13.72 -30.64
C LYS A 26 -10.29 12.98 -31.72
N TYR A 27 -9.04 12.65 -31.42
CA TYR A 27 -8.20 11.93 -32.35
C TYR A 27 -8.57 10.44 -32.41
N THR A 28 -8.75 10.00 -33.66
CA THR A 28 -8.41 8.68 -34.16
C THR A 28 -7.17 7.99 -33.59
N LYS A 29 -7.23 6.81 -32.96
CA LYS A 29 -6.00 5.99 -32.84
C LYS A 29 -5.35 5.72 -34.23
N SER A 30 -6.16 5.62 -35.29
CA SER A 30 -5.65 5.56 -36.68
C SER A 30 -5.00 6.88 -37.10
N ASN A 31 -5.64 8.02 -36.80
CA ASN A 31 -5.07 9.32 -37.15
C ASN A 31 -3.74 9.59 -36.43
N VAL A 32 -3.64 9.21 -35.16
CA VAL A 32 -2.41 9.30 -34.37
C VAL A 32 -1.31 8.43 -34.97
N CYS A 33 -1.60 7.16 -35.30
CA CYS A 33 -0.61 6.26 -35.89
C CYS A 33 -0.06 6.79 -37.21
N THR A 34 -0.93 7.25 -38.10
CA THR A 34 -0.54 7.84 -39.40
C THR A 34 0.27 9.12 -39.21
N GLY A 35 -0.19 10.01 -38.33
CA GLY A 35 0.46 11.31 -38.09
C GLY A 35 1.82 11.21 -37.41
N ALA A 36 1.95 10.34 -36.40
CA ALA A 36 3.21 10.11 -35.70
C ALA A 36 4.15 9.13 -36.44
N GLY A 37 3.68 8.43 -37.47
CA GLY A 37 4.46 7.43 -38.19
C GLY A 37 4.89 6.26 -37.29
N ILE A 38 3.95 5.75 -36.48
CA ILE A 38 4.11 4.58 -35.61
C ILE A 38 3.03 3.54 -35.90
N SER A 39 3.32 2.28 -35.59
CA SER A 39 2.36 1.19 -35.79
C SER A 39 1.26 1.22 -34.72
N ARG A 40 0.08 0.67 -35.05
CA ARG A 40 -1.03 0.51 -34.10
C ARG A 40 -0.63 -0.27 -32.84
N PRO A 41 0.07 -1.43 -32.93
CA PRO A 41 0.59 -2.11 -31.75
C PRO A 41 1.58 -1.29 -30.93
N THR A 42 2.42 -0.47 -31.59
CA THR A 42 3.36 0.42 -30.87
C THR A 42 2.62 1.49 -30.07
N LEU A 43 1.59 2.10 -30.66
CA LEU A 43 0.77 3.08 -29.96
C LEU A 43 0.06 2.44 -28.76
N ASP A 44 -0.57 1.28 -28.94
CA ASP A 44 -1.27 0.62 -27.82
C ASP A 44 -0.30 0.26 -26.67
N LYS A 45 0.93 -0.20 -26.97
CA LYS A 45 1.96 -0.43 -25.94
C LYS A 45 2.39 0.84 -25.20
N LEU A 46 2.51 1.98 -25.89
CA LEU A 46 2.81 3.26 -25.25
C LEU A 46 1.68 3.71 -24.32
N LEU A 47 0.44 3.63 -24.79
CA LEU A 47 -0.75 4.01 -24.03
C LEU A 47 -1.00 3.09 -22.82
N ASN A 48 -0.47 1.87 -22.87
CA ASN A 48 -0.51 0.92 -21.77
C ASN A 48 0.73 0.93 -20.88
N GLY A 49 1.75 1.76 -21.15
CA GLY A 49 3.00 1.76 -20.37
C GLY A 49 3.86 0.48 -20.53
N GLU A 50 3.53 -0.38 -21.49
CA GLU A 50 4.15 -1.71 -21.68
C GLU A 50 5.52 -1.67 -22.40
N VAL A 51 6.04 -0.48 -22.73
CA VAL A 51 7.33 -0.36 -23.41
C VAL A 51 8.46 -0.40 -22.39
N THR A 52 9.03 -1.58 -22.18
CA THR A 52 10.08 -1.83 -21.18
C THR A 52 11.50 -1.44 -21.62
N ASN A 53 11.73 -1.22 -22.91
CA ASN A 53 13.04 -0.81 -23.43
C ASN A 53 13.09 0.71 -23.63
N LYS A 54 13.97 1.37 -22.86
CA LYS A 54 14.14 2.83 -22.87
C LYS A 54 14.41 3.42 -24.24
N THR A 55 15.33 2.85 -25.02
CA THR A 55 15.65 3.35 -26.37
C THR A 55 14.44 3.26 -27.32
N ASN A 56 13.67 2.18 -27.24
CA ASN A 56 12.44 2.04 -28.02
C ASN A 56 11.36 3.02 -27.54
N PHE A 57 11.22 3.21 -26.23
CA PHE A 57 10.30 4.21 -25.66
C PHE A 57 10.65 5.59 -26.19
N GLU A 58 11.88 6.08 -25.98
CA GLU A 58 12.35 7.39 -26.41
C GLU A 58 12.11 7.64 -27.91
N LYS A 59 12.43 6.64 -28.75
CA LYS A 59 12.21 6.73 -30.20
C LYS A 59 10.74 6.93 -30.56
N HIS A 60 9.83 6.22 -29.90
CA HIS A 60 8.41 6.23 -30.25
C HIS A 60 7.65 7.38 -29.57
N ILE A 61 7.97 7.69 -28.31
CA ILE A 61 7.38 8.82 -27.58
C ILE A 61 7.78 10.15 -28.23
N SER A 62 9.03 10.31 -28.69
CA SER A 62 9.48 11.53 -29.37
C SER A 62 8.68 11.81 -30.65
N LYS A 63 8.35 10.77 -31.41
CA LYS A 63 7.50 10.88 -32.60
C LYS A 63 6.07 11.29 -32.25
N LEU A 64 5.53 10.71 -31.19
CA LEU A 64 4.17 10.98 -30.74
C LEU A 64 4.05 12.42 -30.21
N LEU A 65 4.99 12.85 -29.37
CA LEU A 65 5.09 14.21 -28.86
C LEU A 65 5.23 15.24 -30.00
N ALA A 66 6.07 14.96 -31.00
CA ALA A 66 6.20 15.82 -32.17
C ALA A 66 4.88 15.96 -32.95
N PHE A 67 4.13 14.87 -33.12
CA PHE A 67 2.80 14.90 -33.76
C PHE A 67 1.78 15.71 -32.95
N LEU A 68 1.77 15.53 -31.61
CA LEU A 68 0.88 16.25 -30.70
C LEU A 68 1.32 17.69 -30.44
N SER A 69 2.49 18.10 -30.94
CA SER A 69 3.12 19.41 -30.67
C SER A 69 3.31 19.66 -29.17
N LEU A 70 3.77 18.64 -28.44
CA LEU A 70 4.01 18.69 -27.01
C LEU A 70 5.49 18.47 -26.68
N THR A 71 5.95 19.15 -25.63
CA THR A 71 7.20 18.86 -24.94
C THR A 71 6.97 17.84 -23.79
N PRO A 72 8.02 17.18 -23.28
CA PRO A 72 7.90 16.33 -22.09
C PRO A 72 7.29 17.06 -20.88
N SER A 73 7.69 18.31 -20.65
CA SER A 73 7.17 19.09 -19.52
C SER A 73 5.71 19.52 -19.70
N GLU A 74 5.25 19.78 -20.94
CA GLU A 74 3.82 20.05 -21.19
C GLU A 74 2.96 18.80 -21.03
N LEU A 75 3.46 17.64 -21.45
CA LEU A 75 2.78 16.35 -21.25
C LEU A 75 2.62 16.04 -19.76
N MET A 76 3.66 16.29 -18.96
CA MET A 76 3.66 16.06 -17.52
C MET A 76 3.04 17.21 -16.71
N GLY A 77 2.48 18.22 -17.37
CA GLY A 77 1.84 19.35 -16.72
C GLY A 77 0.66 18.92 -15.85
N GLY A 78 0.62 19.42 -14.61
CA GLY A 78 -0.46 19.17 -13.65
C GLY A 78 -0.44 17.78 -13.00
N ILE A 79 0.69 17.07 -13.07
CA ILE A 79 0.89 15.80 -12.36
C ILE A 79 1.37 16.10 -10.94
N ALA A 80 0.64 15.58 -9.96
CA ALA A 80 1.06 15.51 -8.56
C ALA A 80 1.67 14.13 -8.23
N ASN A 81 1.17 13.06 -8.87
CA ASN A 81 1.49 11.67 -8.54
C ASN A 81 2.04 10.92 -9.77
N PRO A 82 3.32 11.08 -10.13
CA PRO A 82 3.90 10.54 -11.36
C PRO A 82 4.03 9.00 -11.38
N PHE A 83 3.78 8.34 -10.25
CA PHE A 83 3.91 6.90 -10.08
C PHE A 83 2.61 6.21 -9.65
N THR A 84 1.44 6.84 -9.86
CA THR A 84 0.14 6.22 -9.52
C THR A 84 -0.03 4.82 -10.10
N ASP A 85 -0.41 3.89 -9.24
CA ASP A 85 -0.69 2.50 -9.58
C ASP A 85 -2.19 2.22 -9.81
N SER A 86 -3.05 3.25 -9.73
CA SER A 86 -4.50 3.12 -9.86
C SER A 86 -4.95 2.27 -11.07
N LYS A 87 -4.37 2.52 -12.25
CA LYS A 87 -4.66 1.73 -13.46
C LYS A 87 -4.15 0.30 -13.34
N THR A 88 -2.92 0.12 -12.85
CA THR A 88 -2.30 -1.19 -12.66
C THR A 88 -3.12 -2.06 -11.71
N LEU A 89 -3.58 -1.47 -10.59
CA LEU A 89 -4.47 -2.12 -9.62
C LEU A 89 -5.82 -2.48 -10.23
N ARG A 90 -6.45 -1.54 -10.94
CA ARG A 90 -7.73 -1.77 -11.61
C ARG A 90 -7.64 -2.93 -12.60
N ASP A 91 -6.59 -2.95 -13.42
CA ASP A 91 -6.35 -4.01 -14.40
C ASP A 91 -5.99 -5.35 -13.72
N ALA A 92 -5.27 -5.33 -12.59
CA ALA A 92 -4.96 -6.50 -11.78
C ALA A 92 -6.20 -7.16 -11.16
N LEU A 93 -7.22 -6.35 -10.84
CA LEU A 93 -8.52 -6.76 -10.32
C LEU A 93 -9.56 -7.05 -11.42
N HIS A 94 -9.14 -7.04 -12.70
CA HIS A 94 -10.01 -7.29 -13.85
C HIS A 94 -11.22 -6.34 -13.95
N LEU A 95 -11.04 -5.08 -13.53
CA LEU A 95 -12.06 -4.05 -13.60
C LEU A 95 -11.84 -3.15 -14.82
N ASP A 96 -12.91 -2.78 -15.51
CA ASP A 96 -12.88 -1.67 -16.45
C ASP A 96 -13.24 -0.33 -15.76
N LEU A 97 -12.99 0.79 -16.46
CA LEU A 97 -13.31 2.12 -15.94
C LEU A 97 -14.81 2.33 -15.67
N GLN A 98 -15.71 1.68 -16.42
CA GLN A 98 -17.15 1.82 -16.19
C GLN A 98 -17.57 1.11 -14.90
N GLN A 99 -17.04 -0.08 -14.67
CA GLN A 99 -17.26 -0.85 -13.45
C GLN A 99 -16.74 -0.10 -12.23
N LEU A 100 -15.52 0.47 -12.30
CA LEU A 100 -14.98 1.25 -11.19
C LEU A 100 -15.80 2.52 -10.95
N SER A 101 -16.15 3.26 -12.02
CA SER A 101 -17.00 4.46 -11.96
C SER A 101 -18.33 4.18 -11.28
N GLN A 102 -18.98 3.06 -11.65
CA GLN A 102 -20.23 2.65 -11.03
C GLN A 102 -20.07 2.31 -9.52
N ARG A 103 -18.92 1.76 -9.13
CA ARG A 103 -18.66 1.38 -7.73
C ARG A 103 -18.37 2.58 -6.84
N CYS A 104 -17.48 3.49 -7.26
CA CYS A 104 -17.10 4.65 -6.46
C CYS A 104 -18.04 5.85 -6.62
N GLY A 105 -18.88 5.88 -7.66
CA GLY A 105 -19.76 7.01 -7.96
C GLY A 105 -19.06 8.19 -8.63
N LEU A 106 -17.76 8.06 -8.96
CA LEU A 106 -17.00 9.05 -9.73
C LEU A 106 -17.26 8.86 -11.23
N SER A 107 -17.18 9.95 -11.98
CA SER A 107 -17.20 9.93 -13.44
C SER A 107 -15.94 9.27 -14.01
N ILE A 108 -16.03 8.82 -15.26
CA ILE A 108 -14.88 8.26 -15.99
C ILE A 108 -13.77 9.32 -16.12
N ASP A 109 -14.13 10.59 -16.30
CA ASP A 109 -13.16 11.68 -16.44
C ASP A 109 -12.38 11.89 -15.13
N GLU A 110 -13.05 11.81 -13.97
CA GLU A 110 -12.40 11.88 -12.65
C GLU A 110 -11.44 10.70 -12.43
N LEU A 111 -11.87 9.47 -12.73
CA LEU A 111 -11.00 8.30 -12.65
C LEU A 111 -9.78 8.40 -13.57
N GLN A 112 -9.96 8.94 -14.78
CA GLN A 112 -8.84 9.16 -15.69
C GLN A 112 -7.85 10.18 -15.16
N LYS A 113 -8.28 11.22 -14.43
CA LYS A 113 -7.37 12.17 -13.78
C LYS A 113 -6.50 11.48 -12.73
N ILE A 114 -7.11 10.60 -11.92
CA ILE A 114 -6.40 9.79 -10.93
C ILE A 114 -5.38 8.88 -11.62
N GLU A 115 -5.78 8.10 -12.64
CA GLU A 115 -4.86 7.24 -13.39
C GLU A 115 -3.77 8.01 -14.15
N ALA A 116 -3.98 9.30 -14.40
CA ALA A 116 -3.03 10.19 -15.04
C ALA A 116 -2.19 11.00 -14.04
N GLY A 117 -2.27 10.67 -12.74
CA GLY A 117 -1.44 11.25 -11.69
C GLY A 117 -1.75 12.71 -11.38
N GLU A 118 -2.92 13.21 -11.76
CA GLU A 118 -3.32 14.59 -11.46
C GLU A 118 -3.65 14.76 -9.96
N ASP A 119 -3.62 16.01 -9.50
CA ASP A 119 -4.07 16.36 -8.16
C ASP A 119 -5.60 16.23 -8.06
N VAL A 120 -6.07 15.47 -7.09
CA VAL A 120 -7.50 15.19 -6.85
C VAL A 120 -7.80 15.22 -5.35
N PRO A 121 -9.06 15.50 -4.94
CA PRO A 121 -9.43 15.49 -3.54
C PRO A 121 -9.15 14.14 -2.85
N LEU A 122 -8.67 14.19 -1.61
CA LEU A 122 -8.37 13.00 -0.80
C LEU A 122 -9.60 12.09 -0.63
N ALA A 123 -10.79 12.67 -0.49
CA ALA A 123 -12.04 11.91 -0.42
C ALA A 123 -12.26 11.02 -1.66
N GLU A 124 -11.93 11.51 -2.87
CA GLU A 124 -12.05 10.74 -4.11
C GLU A 124 -11.01 9.61 -4.18
N LEU A 125 -9.78 9.88 -3.74
CA LEU A 125 -8.73 8.85 -3.62
C LEU A 125 -9.14 7.75 -2.66
N ARG A 126 -9.73 8.10 -1.51
CA ARG A 126 -10.21 7.13 -0.52
C ARG A 126 -11.35 6.27 -1.06
N ASP A 127 -12.28 6.85 -1.82
CA ASP A 127 -13.37 6.08 -2.46
C ASP A 127 -12.83 5.09 -3.49
N VAL A 128 -11.84 5.50 -4.29
CA VAL A 128 -11.17 4.62 -5.25
C VAL A 128 -10.37 3.53 -4.53
N ALA A 129 -9.61 3.88 -3.49
CA ALA A 129 -8.85 2.93 -2.68
C ALA A 129 -9.75 1.86 -2.07
N TYR A 130 -10.89 2.26 -1.49
CA TYR A 130 -11.90 1.34 -0.97
C TYR A 130 -12.44 0.40 -2.07
N CYS A 131 -12.80 0.94 -3.23
CA CYS A 131 -13.34 0.15 -4.34
C CYS A 131 -12.32 -0.82 -4.97
N LEU A 132 -11.03 -0.51 -4.86
CA LEU A 132 -9.91 -1.36 -5.25
C LEU A 132 -9.40 -2.25 -4.09
N GLY A 133 -10.00 -2.13 -2.91
CA GLY A 133 -9.66 -2.95 -1.74
C GLY A 133 -8.30 -2.63 -1.11
N THR A 134 -7.73 -1.45 -1.34
CA THR A 134 -6.38 -1.04 -0.90
C THR A 134 -6.43 0.25 -0.06
N GLY A 135 -5.25 0.77 0.31
CA GLY A 135 -5.01 2.10 0.86
C GLY A 135 -4.77 3.17 -0.20
N VAL A 136 -4.77 4.44 0.21
CA VAL A 136 -4.50 5.58 -0.68
C VAL A 136 -3.08 5.52 -1.24
N THR A 137 -2.10 5.08 -0.44
CA THR A 137 -0.71 4.89 -0.88
C THR A 137 -0.61 3.88 -2.03
N GLY A 138 -1.43 2.81 -1.98
CA GLY A 138 -1.54 1.85 -3.06
C GLY A 138 -2.12 2.45 -4.35
N VAL A 139 -3.12 3.33 -4.26
CA VAL A 139 -3.66 4.04 -5.43
C VAL A 139 -2.62 4.99 -6.02
N LEU A 140 -1.87 5.69 -5.17
CA LEU A 140 -0.84 6.64 -5.57
C LEU A 140 0.48 5.98 -5.98
N GLY A 141 0.64 4.67 -5.76
CA GLY A 141 1.85 3.91 -6.09
C GLY A 141 3.09 4.39 -5.34
N ASP A 142 2.89 5.00 -4.16
CA ASP A 142 3.96 5.59 -3.34
C ASP A 142 4.07 4.96 -1.95
N GLY A 143 3.49 3.76 -1.79
CA GLY A 143 3.70 2.91 -0.62
C GLY A 143 5.15 2.42 -0.52
N TYR A 144 5.60 2.19 0.71
CA TYR A 144 6.92 1.64 1.01
C TYR A 144 6.91 0.10 0.96
N PHE A 145 5.79 -0.50 1.35
CA PHE A 145 5.57 -1.94 1.29
C PHE A 145 4.80 -2.35 0.03
N GLN A 146 4.70 -3.67 -0.23
CA GLN A 146 3.86 -4.17 -1.32
C GLN A 146 2.41 -3.74 -1.09
N THR A 147 1.79 -3.17 -2.13
CA THR A 147 0.35 -2.88 -2.12
C THR A 147 -0.46 -4.17 -1.93
N SER A 148 -1.21 -4.25 -0.84
CA SER A 148 -2.15 -5.34 -0.59
C SER A 148 -3.56 -4.95 -1.03
N VAL A 149 -4.32 -5.94 -1.51
CA VAL A 149 -5.73 -5.79 -1.84
C VAL A 149 -6.56 -6.78 -1.02
N SER A 150 -7.68 -6.31 -0.46
CA SER A 150 -8.66 -7.09 0.31
C SER A 150 -9.49 -7.99 -0.61
N SER A 151 -8.81 -8.96 -1.21
CA SER A 151 -9.36 -9.97 -2.12
C SER A 151 -8.50 -11.22 -2.07
N MET A 152 -9.09 -12.39 -2.32
CA MET A 152 -8.33 -13.64 -2.44
C MET A 152 -7.28 -13.52 -3.54
N ASP A 153 -6.06 -14.01 -3.29
CA ASP A 153 -4.92 -13.88 -4.22
C ASP A 153 -5.24 -14.46 -5.61
N TYR A 154 -6.03 -15.54 -5.66
CA TYR A 154 -6.50 -16.17 -6.91
C TYR A 154 -7.27 -15.22 -7.85
N PHE A 155 -7.93 -14.18 -7.33
CA PHE A 155 -8.65 -13.19 -8.13
C PHE A 155 -7.81 -11.99 -8.54
N VAL A 156 -6.56 -11.92 -8.08
CA VAL A 156 -5.65 -10.81 -8.34
C VAL A 156 -4.61 -11.28 -9.35
N LYS A 157 -4.51 -10.59 -10.48
CA LYS A 157 -3.40 -10.82 -11.40
C LYS A 157 -2.13 -10.21 -10.81
N ASN A 158 -1.33 -11.04 -10.15
CA ASN A 158 -0.09 -10.65 -9.50
C ASN A 158 1.15 -11.35 -10.07
N ASP A 159 2.32 -10.83 -9.68
CA ASP A 159 3.61 -11.49 -9.69
C ASP A 159 4.18 -11.47 -8.27
N PRO A 160 4.20 -12.60 -7.55
CA PRO A 160 4.60 -12.64 -6.15
C PRO A 160 6.11 -12.45 -5.96
N THR A 161 6.89 -12.29 -7.03
CA THR A 161 8.34 -12.10 -6.97
C THR A 161 8.78 -10.64 -6.91
N THR A 162 7.85 -9.70 -7.05
CA THR A 162 8.13 -8.26 -7.08
C THR A 162 7.22 -7.48 -6.14
N ILE A 163 7.82 -6.50 -5.46
CA ILE A 163 7.11 -5.59 -4.54
C ILE A 163 6.13 -4.66 -5.28
N HIS A 164 6.37 -4.40 -6.56
CA HIS A 164 5.54 -3.51 -7.38
C HIS A 164 4.27 -4.19 -7.91
N SER A 165 4.13 -5.50 -7.74
CA SER A 165 2.88 -6.18 -8.05
C SER A 165 1.97 -6.11 -6.83
N PRO A 166 0.67 -5.81 -6.97
CA PRO A 166 -0.27 -5.97 -5.87
C PRO A 166 -0.37 -7.44 -5.43
N GLY A 167 -0.74 -7.68 -4.17
CA GLY A 167 -0.95 -9.02 -3.61
C GLY A 167 -2.30 -9.14 -2.91
N GLY A 168 -3.01 -10.25 -3.13
CA GLY A 168 -4.22 -10.58 -2.39
C GLY A 168 -3.91 -11.49 -1.20
N PHE A 169 -4.96 -11.94 -0.52
CA PHE A 169 -4.86 -12.89 0.57
C PHE A 169 -4.44 -14.26 0.06
N TRP A 170 -3.22 -14.66 0.41
CA TRP A 170 -2.66 -15.97 0.10
C TRP A 170 -2.87 -16.97 1.24
N GLY A 171 -2.95 -16.50 2.49
CA GLY A 171 -3.01 -17.38 3.64
C GLY A 171 -2.44 -16.70 4.88
N HIS A 172 -1.99 -17.51 5.84
CA HIS A 172 -1.56 -17.03 7.13
C HIS A 172 -0.10 -17.39 7.46
N LEU A 173 0.54 -16.46 8.14
CA LEU A 173 1.78 -16.67 8.88
C LEU A 173 1.44 -16.93 10.35
N GLY A 174 1.73 -18.14 10.81
CA GLY A 174 1.71 -18.53 12.21
C GLY A 174 3.08 -18.35 12.85
N ILE A 175 3.14 -17.73 14.03
CA ILE A 175 4.39 -17.49 14.76
C ILE A 175 4.22 -17.96 16.20
N LEU A 176 5.05 -18.93 16.61
CA LEU A 176 5.25 -19.26 18.02
C LEU A 176 6.48 -18.50 18.51
N VAL A 177 6.25 -17.42 19.25
CA VAL A 177 7.31 -16.58 19.79
C VAL A 177 7.84 -17.16 21.11
N GLN A 178 9.14 -16.98 21.37
CA GLN A 178 9.75 -17.52 22.58
C GLN A 178 9.06 -17.02 23.86
N GLY A 179 8.67 -17.97 24.72
CA GLY A 179 8.05 -17.68 26.01
C GLY A 179 6.56 -17.36 25.96
N GLN A 180 5.91 -17.50 24.80
CA GLN A 180 4.45 -17.48 24.70
C GLN A 180 3.89 -18.90 24.48
N PRO A 181 2.72 -19.21 25.04
CA PRO A 181 2.15 -20.55 24.95
C PRO A 181 1.35 -20.80 23.66
N LYS A 182 1.09 -19.77 22.84
CA LYS A 182 0.18 -19.83 21.71
C LYS A 182 0.79 -19.23 20.46
N TYR A 183 0.32 -19.72 19.32
CA TYR A 183 0.59 -19.13 18.01
C TYR A 183 -0.11 -17.79 17.84
N LEU A 184 0.56 -16.88 17.14
CA LEU A 184 -0.01 -15.66 16.61
C LEU A 184 -0.18 -15.83 15.09
N TRP A 185 -1.34 -15.48 14.56
CA TRP A 185 -1.69 -15.72 13.16
C TRP A 185 -1.98 -14.40 12.45
N PHE A 186 -1.34 -14.20 11.29
CA PHE A 186 -1.44 -12.97 10.51
C PHE A 186 -1.73 -13.26 9.04
N PRO A 187 -2.70 -12.59 8.41
CA PRO A 187 -2.96 -12.73 6.98
C PRO A 187 -1.85 -12.08 6.15
N ILE A 188 -1.35 -12.81 5.16
CA ILE A 188 -0.22 -12.38 4.33
C ILE A 188 -0.50 -12.62 2.84
N THR A 189 0.22 -11.87 2.00
CA THR A 189 0.22 -12.07 0.55
C THR A 189 1.23 -13.15 0.13
N ALA A 190 1.12 -13.59 -1.13
CA ALA A 190 2.07 -14.54 -1.70
C ALA A 190 3.51 -13.97 -1.79
N TYR A 191 3.66 -12.65 -1.93
CA TYR A 191 4.96 -11.96 -1.87
C TYR A 191 5.51 -11.94 -0.45
N THR A 192 4.68 -11.60 0.55
CA THR A 192 5.09 -11.63 1.96
C THR A 192 5.55 -13.03 2.38
N ARG A 193 4.91 -14.09 1.87
CA ARG A 193 5.43 -15.47 2.04
C ARG A 193 6.85 -15.64 1.51
N GLN A 194 7.14 -15.12 0.32
CA GLN A 194 8.51 -15.18 -0.23
C GLN A 194 9.50 -14.38 0.62
N LEU A 195 9.06 -13.24 1.15
CA LEU A 195 9.86 -12.42 2.08
C LEU A 195 10.22 -13.20 3.34
N VAL A 196 9.26 -13.94 3.93
CA VAL A 196 9.51 -14.82 5.09
C VAL A 196 10.57 -15.87 4.75
N TYR A 197 10.44 -16.58 3.62
CA TYR A 197 11.45 -17.57 3.21
C TYR A 197 12.83 -16.95 3.04
N LYS A 198 12.90 -15.82 2.33
CA LYS A 198 14.16 -15.11 2.04
C LYS A 198 14.84 -14.65 3.33
N ASN A 199 14.09 -14.11 4.27
CA ASN A 199 14.64 -13.40 5.43
C ASN A 199 14.71 -14.27 6.70
N SER A 200 14.19 -15.51 6.67
CA SER A 200 14.22 -16.44 7.81
C SER A 200 15.62 -16.76 8.35
N THR A 201 16.65 -16.58 7.54
CA THR A 201 18.06 -16.76 7.93
C THR A 201 18.75 -15.48 8.39
N GLU A 202 18.10 -14.34 8.20
CA GLU A 202 18.59 -13.04 8.67
C GLU A 202 18.36 -12.91 10.17
N LYS A 203 19.02 -11.92 10.78
CA LYS A 203 18.91 -11.68 12.21
C LYS A 203 17.53 -11.14 12.60
N TYR A 204 17.01 -10.22 11.79
CA TYR A 204 15.70 -9.63 11.97
C TYR A 204 14.89 -9.73 10.68
N MET A 205 13.57 -9.72 10.80
CA MET A 205 12.64 -9.61 9.68
C MET A 205 11.61 -8.51 9.93
N ALA A 206 11.25 -7.79 8.88
CA ALA A 206 10.09 -6.90 8.86
C ALA A 206 9.05 -7.51 7.93
N ILE A 207 7.85 -7.82 8.45
CA ILE A 207 6.79 -8.52 7.72
C ILE A 207 5.51 -7.66 7.74
N PRO A 208 5.15 -7.02 6.61
CA PRO A 208 3.86 -6.36 6.47
C PRO A 208 2.74 -7.39 6.25
N CYS A 209 1.67 -7.27 7.04
CA CYS A 209 0.50 -8.14 7.02
C CYS A 209 -0.75 -7.36 6.57
N MET A 210 -1.76 -8.07 6.09
CA MET A 210 -2.96 -7.46 5.51
C MET A 210 -3.93 -6.89 6.55
N ASP A 211 -3.78 -7.25 7.84
CA ASP A 211 -4.64 -6.81 8.95
C ASP A 211 -4.14 -5.52 9.63
N ASN A 212 -3.39 -4.70 8.91
CA ASN A 212 -2.68 -3.52 9.40
C ASN A 212 -1.56 -3.82 10.41
N SER A 213 -1.05 -5.06 10.48
CA SER A 213 0.11 -5.39 11.31
C SER A 213 1.41 -5.30 10.52
N LEU A 214 2.40 -4.59 11.06
CA LEU A 214 3.80 -4.68 10.66
C LEU A 214 4.58 -5.38 11.77
N LEU A 215 5.18 -6.54 11.46
CA LEU A 215 5.91 -7.33 12.45
C LEU A 215 7.40 -7.09 12.31
N LEU A 216 8.05 -6.63 13.37
CA LEU A 216 9.51 -6.65 13.51
C LEU A 216 9.91 -7.84 14.36
N ILE A 217 10.52 -8.84 13.74
CA ILE A 217 10.80 -10.15 14.32
C ILE A 217 12.30 -10.28 14.58
N ASN A 218 12.66 -10.82 15.74
CA ASN A 218 14.00 -11.30 16.04
C ASN A 218 14.07 -12.82 15.82
N CYS A 219 14.72 -13.25 14.75
CA CYS A 219 14.72 -14.65 14.32
C CYS A 219 15.34 -15.58 15.36
N ASP A 220 16.30 -15.10 16.15
CA ASP A 220 16.94 -15.87 17.25
C ASP A 220 16.00 -16.12 18.44
N LYS A 221 14.79 -15.53 18.43
CA LYS A 221 13.81 -15.52 19.52
C LYS A 221 12.43 -16.04 19.09
N ILE A 222 12.37 -16.70 17.95
CA ILE A 222 11.19 -17.41 17.46
C ILE A 222 11.39 -18.91 17.67
N GLU A 223 10.36 -19.59 18.20
CA GLU A 223 10.37 -21.05 18.35
C GLU A 223 9.98 -21.74 17.05
N GLU A 224 8.94 -21.23 16.38
CA GLU A 224 8.43 -21.83 15.14
C GLU A 224 7.74 -20.78 14.24
N LEU A 225 7.92 -20.94 12.93
CA LEU A 225 7.19 -20.22 11.88
C LEU A 225 6.38 -21.23 11.05
N VAL A 226 5.11 -20.95 10.84
CA VAL A 226 4.18 -21.80 10.09
C VAL A 226 3.58 -20.99 8.95
N LEU A 227 3.55 -21.56 7.75
CA LEU A 227 2.90 -20.96 6.59
C LEU A 227 1.72 -21.84 6.19
N LEU A 228 0.53 -21.26 6.19
CA LEU A 228 -0.72 -21.94 5.90
C LEU A 228 -1.36 -21.26 4.68
N ASP A 229 -1.51 -21.97 3.57
CA ASP A 229 -2.24 -21.43 2.41
C ASP A 229 -3.76 -21.46 2.65
N GLU A 230 -4.48 -20.65 1.88
CA GLU A 230 -5.94 -20.51 1.95
C GLU A 230 -6.71 -21.80 1.62
N ALA A 231 -6.06 -22.76 0.97
CA ALA A 231 -6.63 -24.07 0.63
C ALA A 231 -6.42 -25.13 1.73
N CYS A 232 -5.62 -24.82 2.76
CA CYS A 232 -5.38 -25.72 3.87
C CYS A 232 -6.57 -25.79 4.84
N GLY A 233 -6.75 -26.96 5.46
CA GLY A 233 -7.65 -27.09 6.60
C GLY A 233 -7.09 -26.43 7.86
N SER A 234 -7.95 -26.11 8.84
CA SER A 234 -7.53 -25.51 10.10
C SER A 234 -6.47 -26.36 10.82
N PRO A 235 -5.33 -25.77 11.25
CA PRO A 235 -4.29 -26.50 11.97
C PRO A 235 -4.75 -26.76 13.42
N VAL A 236 -5.36 -27.92 13.63
CA VAL A 236 -6.05 -28.32 14.89
C VAL A 236 -5.16 -28.23 16.13
N ASP A 237 -3.86 -28.45 15.99
CA ASP A 237 -2.89 -28.49 17.10
C ASP A 237 -2.12 -27.17 17.31
N MET A 238 -2.55 -26.06 16.71
CA MET A 238 -1.80 -24.78 16.70
C MET A 238 -2.62 -23.55 17.14
N ASP A 239 -3.50 -23.73 18.13
CA ASP A 239 -4.34 -22.66 18.70
C ASP A 239 -5.10 -21.82 17.65
N TRP A 240 -5.47 -22.46 16.53
CA TRP A 240 -6.15 -21.80 15.42
C TRP A 240 -7.52 -21.26 15.85
N ASP A 241 -7.79 -20.01 15.49
CA ASP A 241 -9.09 -19.37 15.66
C ASP A 241 -9.71 -19.08 14.29
N SER A 242 -10.95 -19.52 14.08
CA SER A 242 -11.69 -19.25 12.85
C SER A 242 -12.04 -17.77 12.66
N THR A 243 -11.83 -16.92 13.68
CA THR A 243 -12.01 -15.47 13.57
C THR A 243 -10.72 -14.71 13.23
N VAL A 244 -9.61 -15.41 12.94
CA VAL A 244 -8.40 -14.75 12.44
C VAL A 244 -8.73 -14.07 11.11
N SER A 245 -8.34 -12.81 10.98
CA SER A 245 -8.58 -12.02 9.77
C SER A 245 -7.98 -12.69 8.53
N GLU A 246 -8.67 -12.55 7.41
CA GLU A 246 -8.22 -12.96 6.08
C GLU A 246 -7.80 -11.73 5.24
N GLY A 247 -7.49 -10.60 5.89
CA GLY A 247 -7.19 -9.34 5.20
C GLY A 247 -8.42 -8.73 4.52
N GLU A 248 -9.60 -8.96 5.10
CA GLU A 248 -10.89 -8.56 4.53
C GLU A 248 -11.19 -7.06 4.63
N ILE A 249 -10.47 -6.32 5.48
CA ILE A 249 -10.63 -4.88 5.66
C ILE A 249 -9.65 -4.16 4.72
N PRO A 250 -10.12 -3.33 3.78
CA PRO A 250 -9.26 -2.52 2.92
C PRO A 250 -8.35 -1.59 3.72
N ALA A 251 -7.11 -1.40 3.29
CA ALA A 251 -6.14 -0.57 4.00
C ALA A 251 -6.62 0.87 4.26
N VAL A 252 -7.39 1.45 3.34
CA VAL A 252 -7.98 2.80 3.50
C VAL A 252 -8.89 2.94 4.72
N VAL A 253 -9.49 1.85 5.20
CA VAL A 253 -10.31 1.88 6.42
C VAL A 253 -9.45 2.16 7.64
N TYR A 254 -8.25 1.58 7.71
CA TYR A 254 -7.30 1.86 8.79
C TYR A 254 -6.76 3.30 8.69
N GLU A 255 -6.47 3.77 7.47
CA GLU A 255 -5.96 5.12 7.21
C GLU A 255 -6.98 6.22 7.56
N ALA A 256 -8.26 5.98 7.32
CA ALA A 256 -9.33 6.98 7.49
C ALA A 256 -10.11 6.83 8.81
N PHE A 257 -9.78 5.87 9.66
CA PHE A 257 -10.60 5.55 10.83
C PHE A 257 -10.64 6.68 11.85
N ASP A 258 -9.51 7.35 12.10
CA ASP A 258 -9.44 8.46 13.07
C ASP A 258 -10.27 9.66 12.59
N ASP A 259 -10.24 9.97 11.29
CA ASP A 259 -11.11 10.97 10.66
C ASP A 259 -12.59 10.58 10.78
N TYR A 260 -12.90 9.30 10.55
CA TYR A 260 -14.24 8.75 10.67
C TYR A 260 -14.78 8.85 12.11
N MET A 261 -13.96 8.51 13.11
CA MET A 261 -14.33 8.62 14.53
C MET A 261 -14.58 10.09 14.89
N THR A 262 -13.68 10.99 14.48
CA THR A 262 -13.83 12.43 14.71
C THR A 262 -15.12 12.96 14.08
N TYR A 263 -15.41 12.55 12.84
CA TYR A 263 -16.67 12.87 12.16
C TYR A 263 -17.89 12.37 12.93
N LYS A 264 -17.90 11.12 13.40
CA LYS A 264 -19.04 10.53 14.13
C LYS A 264 -19.26 11.18 15.49
N ASP A 265 -18.19 11.59 16.17
CA ASP A 265 -18.25 12.23 17.49
C ASP A 265 -18.75 13.68 17.39
N VAL A 266 -18.28 14.44 16.39
CA VAL A 266 -18.66 15.85 16.20
C VAL A 266 -20.02 15.98 15.51
N GLY A 267 -20.33 15.09 14.57
CA GLY A 267 -21.60 15.08 13.82
C GLY A 267 -21.71 16.16 12.73
N ASP A 268 -20.59 16.61 12.16
CA ASP A 268 -20.54 17.59 11.06
C ASP A 268 -20.73 16.92 9.67
N THR A 269 -20.29 17.54 8.58
CA THR A 269 -20.38 17.01 7.22
C THR A 269 -19.14 16.14 6.92
N PRO A 270 -19.27 14.93 6.36
CA PRO A 270 -18.14 14.04 6.08
C PRO A 270 -17.00 14.70 5.28
N SER A 271 -17.34 15.57 4.34
CA SER A 271 -16.37 16.24 3.48
C SER A 271 -15.43 17.20 4.22
N HIS A 272 -15.75 17.62 5.45
CA HIS A 272 -14.82 18.42 6.27
C HIS A 272 -13.67 17.58 6.83
N TYR A 273 -13.74 16.26 6.74
CA TYR A 273 -12.74 15.29 7.19
C TYR A 273 -12.19 14.45 6.03
N ASP A 274 -12.33 14.93 4.79
CA ASP A 274 -11.95 14.20 3.58
C ASP A 274 -12.62 12.82 3.48
N LEU A 275 -13.87 12.72 3.91
CA LEU A 275 -14.70 11.53 3.81
C LEU A 275 -15.87 11.76 2.85
N SER A 276 -16.22 10.71 2.10
CA SER A 276 -17.44 10.68 1.30
C SER A 276 -18.56 9.93 2.04
N ALA A 277 -19.80 10.09 1.58
CA ALA A 277 -20.91 9.26 2.07
C ALA A 277 -20.72 7.77 1.75
N LEU A 278 -20.01 7.45 0.67
CA LEU A 278 -19.70 6.08 0.27
C LEU A 278 -18.76 5.43 1.27
N LEU A 279 -17.65 6.08 1.60
CA LEU A 279 -16.67 5.55 2.54
C LEU A 279 -17.23 5.47 3.96
N VAL A 280 -17.98 6.48 4.41
CA VAL A 280 -18.66 6.44 5.71
C VAL A 280 -19.60 5.24 5.79
N GLY A 281 -20.43 5.03 4.77
CA GLY A 281 -21.34 3.88 4.72
C GLY A 281 -20.62 2.54 4.67
N ALA A 282 -19.46 2.48 4.01
CA ALA A 282 -18.60 1.30 3.99
C ALA A 282 -18.00 0.98 5.36
N ILE A 283 -17.45 1.98 6.06
CA ILE A 283 -16.89 1.80 7.41
C ILE A 283 -18.00 1.39 8.39
N ASP A 284 -19.18 2.03 8.34
CA ASP A 284 -20.36 1.63 9.12
C ASP A 284 -20.70 0.15 8.90
N HIS A 285 -20.68 -0.30 7.63
CA HIS A 285 -20.97 -1.69 7.26
C HIS A 285 -19.92 -2.68 7.76
N ILE A 286 -18.64 -2.33 7.65
CA ILE A 286 -17.51 -3.15 8.14
C ILE A 286 -17.60 -3.30 9.66
N ILE A 287 -17.87 -2.20 10.38
CA ILE A 287 -18.05 -2.23 11.84
C ILE A 287 -19.17 -3.21 12.22
N ASP A 288 -20.30 -3.17 11.52
CA ASP A 288 -21.42 -4.08 11.81
C ASP A 288 -21.11 -5.54 11.45
N ILE A 289 -20.53 -5.82 10.29
CA ILE A 289 -20.23 -7.20 9.88
C ILE A 289 -19.14 -7.82 10.76
N CYS A 290 -18.03 -7.11 10.95
CA CYS A 290 -16.88 -7.59 11.71
C CYS A 290 -17.06 -7.45 13.22
N LYS A 291 -18.19 -6.87 13.68
CA LYS A 291 -18.51 -6.64 15.10
C LYS A 291 -17.39 -5.89 15.82
N ILE A 292 -16.88 -4.86 15.16
CA ILE A 292 -15.77 -4.04 15.65
C ILE A 292 -16.27 -3.16 16.79
N ASP A 293 -15.55 -3.18 17.91
CA ASP A 293 -15.63 -2.14 18.93
C ASP A 293 -14.81 -0.95 18.44
N SER A 294 -15.47 0.14 18.06
CA SER A 294 -14.82 1.29 17.43
C SER A 294 -13.78 1.96 18.32
N GLU A 295 -14.02 2.06 19.64
CA GLU A 295 -13.05 2.67 20.57
C GLU A 295 -11.82 1.77 20.72
N ALA A 296 -12.03 0.46 20.87
CA ALA A 296 -10.94 -0.51 20.96
C ALA A 296 -10.13 -0.60 19.64
N PHE A 297 -10.82 -0.49 18.50
CA PHE A 297 -10.19 -0.50 17.18
C PHE A 297 -9.31 0.72 16.99
N ALA A 298 -9.84 1.94 17.23
CA ALA A 298 -9.07 3.19 17.15
C ALA A 298 -7.84 3.16 18.08
N SER A 299 -7.99 2.63 19.30
CA SER A 299 -6.86 2.44 20.21
C SER A 299 -5.80 1.49 19.64
N LYS A 300 -6.22 0.38 18.99
CA LYS A 300 -5.30 -0.58 18.36
C LYS A 300 -4.52 0.03 17.19
N LEU A 301 -5.13 0.93 16.40
CA LEU A 301 -4.45 1.60 15.27
C LEU A 301 -3.26 2.46 15.69
N ASN A 302 -3.22 2.85 16.96
CA ASN A 302 -2.14 3.66 17.52
C ASN A 302 -1.32 2.89 18.55
N THR A 303 -1.44 1.55 18.65
CA THR A 303 -0.75 0.76 19.68
C THR A 303 0.34 -0.13 19.09
N ALA A 304 1.57 0.03 19.57
CA ALA A 304 2.64 -0.95 19.41
C ALA A 304 2.53 -2.03 20.49
N THR A 305 2.64 -3.31 20.09
CA THR A 305 2.70 -4.45 21.02
C THR A 305 4.09 -5.06 20.98
N ILE A 306 4.78 -5.03 22.11
CA ILE A 306 6.16 -5.50 22.27
C ILE A 306 6.15 -6.80 23.07
N ILE A 307 6.68 -7.86 22.48
CA ILE A 307 6.82 -9.17 23.11
C ILE A 307 8.30 -9.42 23.41
N PHE A 308 8.63 -9.44 24.70
CA PHE A 308 9.99 -9.71 25.17
C PHE A 308 10.28 -11.22 25.17
N SER A 309 11.55 -11.58 25.04
CA SER A 309 12.02 -12.98 25.03
C SER A 309 11.79 -13.75 26.33
N ASN A 310 11.44 -13.06 27.42
CA ASN A 310 11.03 -13.66 28.68
C ASN A 310 9.51 -13.87 28.79
N GLY A 311 8.75 -13.65 27.71
CA GLY A 311 7.29 -13.77 27.67
C GLY A 311 6.53 -12.54 28.19
N ARG A 312 7.20 -11.48 28.64
CA ARG A 312 6.51 -10.23 29.01
C ARG A 312 5.96 -9.57 27.75
N ILE A 313 4.73 -9.05 27.85
CA ILE A 313 4.10 -8.24 26.82
C ILE A 313 3.96 -6.81 27.35
N GLN A 314 4.26 -5.82 26.51
CA GLN A 314 4.07 -4.41 26.78
C GLN A 314 3.34 -3.77 25.61
N HIS A 315 2.39 -2.88 25.92
CA HIS A 315 1.69 -2.07 24.92
C HIS A 315 2.13 -0.61 25.08
N LEU A 316 2.39 0.06 23.97
CA LEU A 316 2.73 1.49 23.92
C LEU A 316 1.79 2.17 22.94
N SER A 317 1.11 3.24 23.39
CA SER A 317 0.34 4.11 22.50
C SER A 317 1.30 5.05 21.79
N LEU A 318 1.47 4.91 20.49
CA LEU A 318 2.37 5.69 19.66
C LEU A 318 1.86 7.12 19.49
N SER A 319 2.75 8.09 19.61
CA SER A 319 2.47 9.50 19.29
C SER A 319 1.96 9.68 17.85
N TYR A 320 1.40 10.85 17.55
CA TYR A 320 0.92 11.15 16.19
C TYR A 320 2.05 10.99 15.17
N ASP A 321 3.23 11.49 15.53
CA ASP A 321 4.49 11.33 14.81
C ASP A 321 5.29 10.17 15.42
N VAL A 322 5.59 9.14 14.65
CA VAL A 322 6.51 8.08 15.10
C VAL A 322 7.93 8.63 15.11
N SER A 323 8.71 8.25 16.12
CA SER A 323 10.12 8.64 16.23
C SER A 323 10.92 8.22 14.98
N ASP A 324 11.79 9.11 14.50
CA ASP A 324 12.71 8.85 13.38
C ASP A 324 13.52 7.56 13.60
N SER A 325 13.83 7.26 14.86
CA SER A 325 14.53 6.03 15.27
C SER A 325 13.76 4.76 14.91
N LEU A 326 12.44 4.73 15.11
CA LEU A 326 11.63 3.54 14.81
C LEU A 326 11.43 3.39 13.30
N ALA A 327 11.13 4.47 12.58
CA ALA A 327 11.02 4.46 11.12
C ALA A 327 12.33 3.99 10.46
N THR A 328 13.48 4.50 10.93
CA THR A 328 14.81 4.06 10.46
C THR A 328 15.06 2.59 10.76
N ALA A 329 14.70 2.11 11.96
CA ALA A 329 14.86 0.71 12.33
C ALA A 329 14.02 -0.22 11.43
N VAL A 330 12.79 0.17 11.09
CA VAL A 330 11.94 -0.56 10.16
C VAL A 330 12.58 -0.65 8.78
N GLN A 331 13.07 0.47 8.24
CA GLN A 331 13.73 0.51 6.93
C GLN A 331 14.98 -0.39 6.90
N GLN A 332 15.86 -0.28 7.90
CA GLN A 332 17.06 -1.11 8.00
C GLN A 332 16.74 -2.61 8.07
N ILE A 333 15.76 -2.99 8.89
CA ILE A 333 15.37 -4.39 9.04
C ILE A 333 14.72 -4.91 7.75
N TYR A 334 13.86 -4.12 7.10
CA TYR A 334 13.16 -4.52 5.88
C TYR A 334 14.11 -4.69 4.70
N GLU A 335 15.08 -3.78 4.53
CA GLU A 335 16.00 -3.76 3.41
C GLU A 335 17.20 -4.70 3.59
N MET A 336 17.70 -4.82 4.83
CA MET A 336 18.99 -5.46 5.12
C MET A 336 18.89 -6.65 6.08
N GLY A 337 17.76 -6.87 6.76
CA GLY A 337 17.63 -7.92 7.77
C GLY A 337 18.46 -7.68 9.04
N GLU A 338 19.00 -6.46 9.21
CA GLU A 338 19.90 -6.09 10.30
C GLU A 338 19.58 -4.68 10.86
N LEU A 339 20.13 -4.39 12.05
CA LEU A 339 20.15 -3.04 12.64
C LEU A 339 21.61 -2.58 12.69
N LEU A 340 21.95 -1.52 11.95
CA LEU A 340 23.33 -1.11 11.71
C LEU A 340 23.96 -0.40 12.93
N ASP A 341 23.21 0.49 13.59
CA ASP A 341 23.83 1.51 14.46
C ASP A 341 23.54 1.40 15.96
N ASN A 342 22.68 0.48 16.40
CA ASN A 342 22.60 -0.03 17.78
C ASN A 342 21.37 -0.93 17.89
N SER A 343 21.41 -1.92 18.80
CA SER A 343 20.21 -2.72 19.10
C SER A 343 19.19 -1.97 19.96
N ILE A 344 19.36 -0.65 20.15
CA ILE A 344 18.44 0.18 20.93
C ILE A 344 17.65 1.03 19.95
N VAL A 345 16.33 0.92 20.01
CA VAL A 345 15.38 1.71 19.22
C VAL A 345 14.56 2.53 20.19
N THR A 346 14.43 3.83 19.90
CA THR A 346 13.58 4.73 20.67
C THR A 346 12.16 4.68 20.12
N ILE A 347 11.18 4.52 21.01
CA ILE A 347 9.75 4.67 20.70
C ILE A 347 9.19 5.79 21.58
N GLU A 348 8.60 6.80 20.95
CA GLU A 348 7.88 7.87 21.62
C GLU A 348 6.39 7.51 21.74
N ALA A 349 5.86 7.66 22.96
CA ALA A 349 4.45 7.41 23.25
C ALA A 349 3.63 8.71 23.26
N CYS A 350 2.30 8.61 23.15
CA CYS A 350 1.37 9.75 23.16
C CYS A 350 1.50 10.65 24.40
N ASP A 351 1.97 10.11 25.53
CA ASP A 351 2.16 10.82 26.79
C ASP A 351 3.57 11.45 26.91
N GLU A 352 4.28 11.59 25.78
CA GLU A 352 5.65 12.11 25.68
C GLU A 352 6.68 11.22 26.41
N VAL A 353 6.31 10.00 26.80
CA VAL A 353 7.24 9.04 27.39
C VAL A 353 8.10 8.42 26.29
N GLU A 354 9.39 8.74 26.33
CA GLU A 354 10.39 8.12 25.49
C GLU A 354 10.81 6.75 26.07
N THR A 355 10.57 5.68 25.31
CA THR A 355 10.95 4.33 25.69
C THR A 355 12.09 3.82 24.83
N LEU A 356 13.24 3.54 25.44
CA LEU A 356 14.40 2.95 24.76
C LEU A 356 14.34 1.42 24.87
N ILE A 357 14.15 0.75 23.72
CA ILE A 357 13.96 -0.69 23.65
C ILE A 357 15.19 -1.37 23.09
N ASN A 358 15.76 -2.30 23.85
CA ASN A 358 16.85 -3.15 23.37
C ASN A 358 16.28 -4.36 22.60
N PHE A 359 16.33 -4.31 21.27
CA PHE A 359 15.87 -5.35 20.34
C PHE A 359 16.47 -6.75 20.60
N LYS A 360 17.66 -6.85 21.22
CA LYS A 360 18.24 -8.15 21.61
C LYS A 360 17.37 -8.94 22.59
N ASN A 361 16.55 -8.25 23.37
CA ASN A 361 15.65 -8.83 24.38
C ASN A 361 14.21 -8.96 23.87
N ILE A 362 13.96 -8.59 22.62
CA ILE A 362 12.65 -8.63 21.99
C ILE A 362 12.56 -9.88 21.13
N SER A 363 11.42 -10.58 21.22
CA SER A 363 11.04 -11.62 20.27
C SER A 363 10.36 -11.03 19.06
N MET A 364 9.40 -10.14 19.29
CA MET A 364 8.63 -9.49 18.24
C MET A 364 8.09 -8.13 18.69
N ILE A 365 8.00 -7.18 17.76
CA ILE A 365 7.18 -5.97 17.90
C ILE A 365 6.11 -6.02 16.79
N GLN A 366 4.85 -5.87 17.17
CA GLN A 366 3.75 -5.63 16.24
C GLN A 366 3.44 -4.13 16.24
N LEU A 367 3.52 -3.51 15.07
CA LEU A 367 3.29 -2.09 14.84
C LEU A 367 2.06 -1.90 13.93
N PRO A 368 1.35 -0.77 14.03
CA PRO A 368 0.31 -0.40 13.08
C PRO A 368 0.91 0.00 11.72
N LEU A 369 0.74 -0.85 10.71
CA LEU A 369 1.38 -0.75 9.40
C LEU A 369 1.13 0.61 8.72
N ALA A 370 -0.14 1.02 8.59
CA ALA A 370 -0.53 2.26 7.91
C ALA A 370 0.14 3.49 8.55
N LYS A 371 0.23 3.52 9.89
CA LYS A 371 0.88 4.60 10.62
C LYS A 371 2.38 4.65 10.36
N ILE A 372 3.06 3.50 10.47
CA ILE A 372 4.50 3.41 10.21
C ILE A 372 4.84 3.78 8.76
N GLU A 373 4.04 3.32 7.79
CA GLU A 373 4.26 3.63 6.37
C GLU A 373 4.11 5.13 6.09
N CYS A 374 3.11 5.80 6.66
CA CYS A 374 2.96 7.25 6.58
C CYS A 374 4.20 7.99 7.13
N ASP A 375 4.76 7.53 8.25
CA ASP A 375 5.94 8.16 8.85
C ASP A 375 7.21 7.92 8.04
N ILE A 376 7.41 6.72 7.50
CA ILE A 376 8.53 6.44 6.58
C ILE A 376 8.44 7.37 5.36
N LYS A 377 7.26 7.50 4.77
CA LYS A 377 7.04 8.36 3.60
C LYS A 377 7.36 9.82 3.91
N ARG A 378 6.90 10.34 5.06
CA ARG A 378 7.22 11.70 5.50
C ARG A 378 8.73 11.89 5.62
N SER A 379 9.42 10.98 6.29
CA SER A 379 10.88 11.03 6.48
C SER A 379 11.64 11.05 5.14
N LEU A 380 11.21 10.24 4.16
CA LEU A 380 11.80 10.24 2.82
C LEU A 380 11.56 11.57 2.09
N SER A 381 10.36 12.15 2.18
CA SER A 381 10.04 13.43 1.55
C SER A 381 10.84 14.61 2.12
N GLU A 382 11.09 14.64 3.43
CA GLU A 382 11.91 15.67 4.08
C GLU A 382 13.38 15.59 3.67
N THR A 383 13.84 14.39 3.29
CA THR A 383 15.23 14.17 2.86
C THR A 383 15.47 14.59 1.40
N ASP A 384 14.44 14.51 0.55
CA ASP A 384 14.51 14.95 -0.86
C ASP A 384 14.48 16.49 -1.03
N ASP A 385 13.98 17.21 -0.02
CA ASP A 385 13.94 18.69 0.02
C ASP A 385 15.19 19.34 0.66
N ALA A 386 16.14 18.54 1.17
CA ALA A 386 17.38 18.98 1.86
C ALA A 386 18.64 18.86 0.97
#